data_AF-A0AA89C7I3-F1
#
_entry.id   AF-A0AA89C7I3-F1
#
_cell.length_a   1.000
_cell.length_b   1.000
_cell.length_c   1.000
_cell.angle_alpha   90.00
_cell.angle_beta   90.00
_cell.angle_gamma   90.00
#
_symmetry.space_group_name_H-M   'P 1'
#
loop_
_entity.id
_entity.type
_entity.pdbx_description
1 polymer ?
#
loop_
_entity_poly.entity_id
_entity_poly.type
_entity_poly.pdbx_seq_one_letter_code
_entity_poly.pdbx_strand_id
1 'polypeptide(L)'
;MINHLQSSFNTAVVVSSYYYPTTPEHLKCMYGRQRKAGDDVTCYQFHGQKCAKGFFCKGGPYDSEGTCCLVNNPCYVGKPVSTNGNAMSCGWVGEKCPKGTYCQRDYHNNYGVCCPGKLTNIDKKLQIVKS
;
A
#
# COMPACT_ATOMS: atom_id res chain seq x y z
N MET A 1 -59.44 -8.27 20.72
CA MET A 1 -59.19 -6.88 21.14
C MET A 1 -57.73 -6.78 21.57
N ILE A 2 -56.85 -6.36 20.66
CA ILE A 2 -55.43 -6.14 20.95
C ILE A 2 -55.17 -4.67 20.62
N ASN A 3 -54.86 -3.89 21.66
CA ASN A 3 -54.60 -2.46 21.56
C ASN A 3 -53.22 -2.23 20.93
N HIS A 4 -53.19 -1.57 19.79
CA HIS A 4 -51.97 -0.98 19.20
C HIS A 4 -51.62 0.30 19.97
N LEU A 5 -50.56 0.24 20.79
CA LEU A 5 -49.86 1.45 21.24
C LEU A 5 -48.92 1.90 20.10
N GLN A 6 -49.24 3.03 19.48
CA GLN A 6 -48.37 3.72 18.55
C GLN A 6 -47.19 4.32 19.32
N SER A 7 -45.97 3.84 19.06
CA SER A 7 -44.74 4.51 19.48
C SER A 7 -44.15 5.24 18.28
N SER A 8 -44.11 6.56 18.38
CA SER A 8 -43.53 7.47 17.39
C SER A 8 -42.01 7.29 17.35
N PHE A 9 -41.48 6.73 16.25
CA PHE A 9 -40.04 6.74 16.00
C PHE A 9 -39.72 7.84 14.99
N ASN A 10 -39.05 8.88 15.49
CA ASN A 10 -38.48 9.97 14.71
C ASN A 10 -37.67 9.43 13.53
N THR A 11 -37.94 9.93 12.33
CA THR A 11 -37.22 9.59 11.11
C THR A 11 -35.80 10.17 11.21
N ALA A 12 -34.87 9.38 11.72
CA ALA A 12 -33.45 9.70 11.65
C ALA A 12 -33.00 9.54 10.19
N VAL A 13 -32.71 10.67 9.53
CA VAL A 13 -32.04 10.69 8.23
C VAL A 13 -30.67 10.06 8.42
N VAL A 14 -30.50 8.82 7.93
CA VAL A 14 -29.21 8.15 7.92
C VAL A 14 -28.37 8.82 6.84
N VAL A 15 -27.64 9.87 7.22
CA VAL A 15 -26.59 10.44 6.37
C VAL A 15 -25.50 9.38 6.29
N SER A 16 -25.48 8.63 5.18
CA SER A 16 -24.41 7.68 4.86
C SER A 16 -23.14 8.49 4.56
N SER A 17 -22.45 8.91 5.63
CA SER A 17 -21.08 9.36 5.54
C SER A 17 -20.24 8.14 5.15
N TYR A 18 -19.84 8.07 3.88
CA TYR A 18 -18.83 7.15 3.39
C TYR A 18 -17.56 7.31 4.23
N TYR A 19 -17.43 6.52 5.29
CA TYR A 19 -16.23 6.46 6.10
C TYR A 19 -15.16 5.82 5.21
N TYR A 20 -14.38 6.63 4.48
CA TYR A 20 -13.19 6.13 3.82
C TYR A 20 -12.22 5.70 4.92
N PRO A 21 -11.97 4.40 5.14
CA PRO A 21 -11.04 4.00 6.18
C PRO A 21 -9.65 4.49 5.77
N THR A 22 -9.20 5.58 6.37
CA THR A 22 -7.81 6.03 6.21
C THR A 22 -6.93 4.97 6.86
N THR A 23 -5.97 4.42 6.10
CA THR A 23 -5.00 3.49 6.67
C THR A 23 -4.32 4.16 7.86
N PRO A 24 -4.24 3.50 9.04
CA PRO A 24 -3.53 4.04 10.19
C PRO A 24 -2.08 4.37 9.82
N GLU A 25 -1.54 5.48 10.34
CA GLU A 25 -0.21 5.98 9.98
C GLU A 25 0.89 4.93 10.13
N HIS A 26 0.81 4.12 11.20
CA HIS A 26 1.77 3.06 11.49
C HIS A 26 1.75 1.91 10.47
N LEU A 27 0.69 1.77 9.65
CA LEU A 27 0.60 0.77 8.59
C LEU A 27 0.89 1.34 7.19
N LYS A 28 1.19 2.63 7.07
CA LYS A 28 1.45 3.26 5.76
C LYS A 28 2.86 2.95 5.27
N CYS A 29 2.96 2.44 4.03
CA CYS A 29 4.24 2.30 3.34
C CYS A 29 4.36 3.31 2.21
N MET A 30 5.08 4.40 2.48
CA MET A 30 5.28 5.48 1.52
C MET A 30 6.03 5.06 0.25
N TYR A 31 6.81 3.97 0.31
CA TYR A 31 7.62 3.47 -0.80
C TYR A 31 7.17 2.12 -1.36
N GLY A 32 6.07 1.58 -0.84
CA GLY A 32 5.53 0.29 -1.28
C GLY A 32 5.59 -0.77 -0.19
N ARG A 33 4.66 -1.73 -0.31
CA ARG A 33 4.60 -2.92 0.52
C ARG A 33 5.30 -4.07 -0.19
N GLN A 34 5.84 -5.00 0.60
CA GLN A 34 6.32 -6.27 0.09
C GLN A 34 5.16 -7.10 -0.49
N ARG A 35 5.36 -7.73 -1.65
CA ARG A 35 4.34 -8.47 -2.43
C ARG A 35 4.45 -10.00 -2.35
N LYS A 36 5.54 -10.52 -1.79
CA LYS A 36 5.96 -11.94 -1.75
C LYS A 36 6.49 -12.49 -3.08
N ALA A 37 7.73 -12.98 -3.03
CA ALA A 37 8.13 -14.24 -3.66
C ALA A 37 8.95 -15.01 -2.60
N GLY A 38 8.45 -16.14 -2.07
CA GLY A 38 9.28 -17.05 -1.27
C GLY A 38 8.75 -17.46 0.10
N ASP A 39 8.84 -16.63 1.14
CA ASP A 39 8.75 -17.14 2.52
C ASP A 39 7.91 -16.28 3.48
N ASP A 40 7.51 -16.95 4.57
CA ASP A 40 6.96 -16.53 5.87
C ASP A 40 7.15 -15.04 6.26
N VAL A 41 6.43 -14.13 5.61
CA VAL A 41 6.40 -12.71 5.98
C VAL A 41 5.71 -12.59 7.34
N THR A 42 6.52 -12.47 8.38
CA THR A 42 6.06 -12.14 9.73
C THR A 42 6.52 -10.74 10.05
N CYS A 43 5.59 -9.87 10.42
CA CYS A 43 5.92 -8.53 10.88
C CYS A 43 5.09 -8.23 12.12
N TYR A 44 5.57 -8.71 13.25
CA TYR A 44 5.02 -8.41 14.56
C TYR A 44 6.00 -7.53 15.32
N GLN A 45 5.50 -6.59 16.11
CA GLN A 45 6.36 -5.63 16.81
C GLN A 45 7.33 -6.34 17.77
N PHE A 46 6.85 -7.36 18.50
CA PHE A 46 7.65 -8.07 19.51
C PHE A 46 7.82 -9.59 19.27
N HIS A 47 7.16 -10.19 18.28
CA HIS A 47 7.10 -11.65 18.10
C HIS A 47 7.85 -12.22 16.89
N GLY A 48 8.48 -11.37 16.07
CA GLY A 48 9.29 -11.81 14.93
C GLY A 48 9.12 -10.93 13.70
N GLN A 49 10.24 -10.68 13.01
CA GLN A 49 10.30 -9.83 11.83
C GLN A 49 11.08 -10.53 10.71
N LYS A 50 10.37 -11.03 9.69
CA LYS A 50 10.90 -11.67 8.48
C LYS A 50 10.50 -10.88 7.24
N CYS A 51 10.97 -9.65 7.15
CA CYS A 51 10.88 -8.87 5.92
C CYS A 51 12.01 -9.22 4.97
N ALA A 52 11.75 -9.18 3.66
CA ALA A 52 12.79 -9.36 2.66
C ALA A 52 13.85 -8.26 2.77
N LYS A 53 15.05 -8.52 2.26
CA LYS A 53 16.12 -7.52 2.22
C LYS A 53 15.63 -6.24 1.53
N GLY A 54 15.92 -5.09 2.14
CA GLY A 54 15.47 -3.78 1.64
C GLY A 54 14.09 -3.35 2.14
N PHE A 55 13.44 -4.18 2.97
CA PHE A 55 12.20 -3.85 3.66
C PHE A 55 12.43 -3.79 5.17
N PHE A 56 11.63 -2.99 5.86
CA PHE A 56 11.59 -2.93 7.31
C PHE A 56 10.19 -3.26 7.81
N CYS A 57 10.11 -3.88 8.98
CA CYS A 57 8.84 -4.20 9.60
C CYS A 57 8.25 -2.96 10.27
N LYS A 58 7.06 -2.56 9.85
CA LYS A 58 6.18 -1.69 10.64
C LYS A 58 5.16 -2.56 11.35
N GLY A 59 5.43 -2.89 12.61
CA GLY A 59 4.53 -3.69 13.45
C GLY A 59 3.15 -3.05 13.57
N GLY A 60 2.12 -3.90 13.64
CA GLY A 60 0.76 -3.46 13.92
C GLY A 60 0.58 -3.07 15.39
N PRO A 61 -0.52 -2.38 15.72
CA PRO A 61 -0.79 -1.95 17.09
C PRO A 61 -1.14 -3.18 17.95
N TYR A 62 -0.74 -3.16 19.22
CA TYR A 62 -1.04 -4.23 20.18
C TYR A 62 -0.62 -5.63 19.71
N ASP A 63 0.58 -5.74 19.15
CA ASP A 63 1.12 -7.00 18.61
C ASP A 63 0.29 -7.63 17.48
N SER A 64 -0.54 -6.84 16.80
CA SER A 64 -1.18 -7.31 15.59
C SER A 64 -0.18 -7.43 14.44
N GLU A 65 -0.60 -8.13 13.40
CA GLU A 65 0.15 -8.19 12.15
C GLU A 65 0.40 -6.78 11.61
N GLY A 66 1.65 -6.53 11.24
CA GLY A 66 2.15 -5.30 10.65
C GLY A 66 2.33 -5.41 9.14
N THR A 67 3.24 -4.63 8.59
CA THR A 67 3.59 -4.69 7.17
C THR A 67 5.06 -4.44 6.94
N CYS A 68 5.65 -5.20 6.00
CA CYS A 68 6.99 -4.93 5.49
C CYS A 68 6.95 -3.80 4.46
N CYS A 69 7.47 -2.63 4.85
CA CYS A 69 7.57 -1.46 4.00
C CYS A 69 8.94 -1.38 3.34
N LEU A 70 8.98 -1.00 2.06
CA LEU A 70 10.25 -0.75 1.37
C LEU A 70 10.97 0.43 2.05
N VAL A 71 12.26 0.27 2.35
CA VAL A 71 13.05 1.27 3.09
C VAL A 71 13.32 2.51 2.23
N ASN A 72 13.72 2.28 0.98
CA ASN A 72 14.19 3.34 0.08
C ASN A 72 13.16 3.65 -1.00
N ASN A 73 13.15 4.89 -1.45
CA ASN A 73 12.37 5.31 -2.60
C ASN A 73 12.83 4.55 -3.86
N PRO A 74 11.97 3.75 -4.51
CA PRO A 74 12.35 3.02 -5.70
C PRO A 74 12.28 3.88 -6.97
N CYS A 75 11.67 5.07 -6.92
CA CYS A 75 11.53 5.94 -8.08
C CYS A 75 12.83 6.70 -8.35
N TYR A 76 13.24 6.74 -9.63
CA TYR A 76 14.40 7.52 -10.06
C TYR A 76 14.18 9.02 -9.92
N VAL A 77 12.95 9.48 -10.15
CA VAL A 77 12.54 10.87 -10.05
C VAL A 77 11.29 10.93 -9.18
N GLY A 78 11.23 11.89 -8.25
CA GLY A 78 10.10 12.08 -7.36
C GLY A 78 9.86 10.91 -6.41
N LYS A 79 8.72 10.94 -5.71
CA LYS A 79 8.25 9.86 -4.82
C LYS A 79 7.17 9.05 -5.53
N PRO A 80 6.87 7.81 -5.08
CA PRO A 80 5.77 7.04 -5.65
C PRO A 80 4.46 7.80 -5.52
N VAL A 81 3.58 7.61 -6.51
CA VAL A 81 2.20 8.05 -6.44
C VAL A 81 1.57 7.37 -5.23
N SER A 82 0.99 8.15 -4.32
CA SER A 82 0.44 7.61 -3.09
C SER A 82 -1.04 7.93 -2.94
N THR A 83 -1.78 6.97 -2.40
CA THR A 83 -3.18 7.13 -1.98
C THR A 83 -3.25 6.90 -0.47
N ASN A 84 -3.76 7.88 0.28
CA ASN A 84 -3.80 7.84 1.75
C ASN A 84 -2.44 7.53 2.40
N GLY A 85 -1.35 8.05 1.82
CA GLY A 85 0.03 7.86 2.28
C GLY A 85 0.63 6.47 2.04
N ASN A 86 -0.09 5.57 1.37
CA ASN A 86 0.47 4.33 0.83
C ASN A 86 0.86 4.52 -0.62
N ALA A 87 2.04 4.04 -1.01
CA ALA A 87 2.39 3.97 -2.43
C ALA A 87 1.38 3.10 -3.18
N MET A 88 0.94 3.58 -4.34
CA MET A 88 0.04 2.86 -5.22
C MET A 88 0.78 1.67 -5.84
N SER A 89 0.18 0.52 -5.66
CA SER A 89 0.65 -0.77 -6.13
C SER A 89 0.45 -0.96 -7.65
N CYS A 90 1.40 -1.61 -8.33
CA CYS A 90 1.30 -2.06 -9.73
C CYS A 90 2.05 -3.38 -10.00
N GLY A 91 1.67 -4.10 -11.06
CA GLY A 91 2.41 -5.29 -11.53
C GLY A 91 1.74 -6.62 -11.23
N TRP A 92 0.60 -6.65 -10.52
CA TRP A 92 -0.31 -7.78 -10.49
C TRP A 92 -1.47 -7.61 -11.49
N VAL A 93 -2.16 -8.71 -11.78
CA VAL A 93 -3.34 -8.71 -12.67
C VAL A 93 -4.36 -7.69 -12.16
N GLY A 94 -4.66 -6.69 -13.00
CA GLY A 94 -5.60 -5.60 -12.67
C GLY A 94 -4.96 -4.35 -12.07
N GLU A 95 -3.73 -4.41 -11.56
CA GLU A 95 -3.06 -3.23 -11.00
C GLU A 95 -2.31 -2.44 -12.09
N LYS A 96 -2.90 -1.31 -12.51
CA LYS A 96 -2.31 -0.42 -13.51
C LYS A 96 -2.00 0.94 -12.90
N CYS A 97 -0.85 1.48 -13.27
CA CYS A 97 -0.50 2.84 -12.90
C CYS A 97 -1.34 3.88 -13.65
N PRO A 98 -1.68 5.01 -13.01
CA PRO A 98 -2.42 6.09 -13.66
C PRO A 98 -1.63 6.69 -14.83
N LYS A 99 -2.33 7.38 -15.73
CA LYS A 99 -1.70 8.02 -16.90
C LYS A 99 -0.54 8.94 -16.47
N GLY A 100 0.56 8.90 -17.22
CA GLY A 100 1.77 9.71 -16.95
C GLY A 100 2.70 9.13 -15.89
N THR A 101 2.43 7.93 -15.37
CA THR A 101 3.28 7.23 -14.40
C THR A 101 3.66 5.86 -14.94
N TYR A 102 4.72 5.27 -14.39
CA TYR A 102 5.22 3.96 -14.80
C TYR A 102 5.35 3.04 -13.59
N CYS A 103 5.27 1.73 -13.85
CA CYS A 103 5.41 0.73 -12.80
C CYS A 103 6.90 0.42 -12.56
N GLN A 104 7.42 0.83 -11.41
CA GLN A 104 8.75 0.44 -10.94
C GLN A 104 8.63 -0.80 -10.07
N ARG A 105 9.35 -1.85 -10.44
CA ARG A 105 9.37 -3.15 -9.75
C ARG A 105 10.79 -3.68 -9.70
N ASP A 106 11.08 -4.55 -8.74
CA ASP A 106 12.31 -5.34 -8.75
C ASP A 106 12.18 -6.58 -9.64
N TYR A 107 13.32 -7.19 -9.93
CA TYR A 107 13.42 -8.39 -10.77
C TYR A 107 12.59 -9.56 -10.22
N HIS A 108 12.58 -9.74 -8.90
CA HIS A 108 11.86 -10.82 -8.21
C HIS A 108 10.40 -10.49 -7.88
N ASN A 109 9.89 -9.32 -8.30
CA ASN A 109 8.56 -8.81 -7.98
C ASN A 109 8.24 -8.77 -6.47
N ASN A 110 9.25 -8.58 -5.62
CA ASN A 110 9.06 -8.32 -4.19
C ASN A 110 8.32 -7.01 -3.94
N TYR A 111 8.40 -6.03 -4.85
CA TYR A 111 7.54 -4.85 -4.83
C TYR A 111 7.16 -4.39 -6.24
N GLY A 112 6.19 -3.50 -6.28
CA GLY A 112 5.74 -2.83 -7.49
C GLY A 112 4.99 -1.58 -7.09
N VAL A 113 5.47 -0.41 -7.52
CA VAL A 113 4.86 0.88 -7.22
C VAL A 113 4.82 1.80 -8.43
N CYS A 114 3.84 2.69 -8.46
CA CYS A 114 3.71 3.68 -9.51
C CYS A 114 4.62 4.88 -9.25
N CYS A 115 5.57 5.12 -10.15
CA CYS A 115 6.49 6.24 -10.10
C CYS A 115 6.12 7.32 -11.13
N PRO A 116 6.29 8.61 -10.82
CA PRO A 116 6.03 9.68 -11.76
C PRO A 116 7.01 9.61 -12.93
N GLY A 117 6.49 9.75 -14.15
CA GLY A 117 7.28 9.63 -15.36
C GLY A 117 7.73 10.99 -15.91
N LYS A 118 9.06 11.17 -15.99
CA LYS A 118 9.74 11.43 -17.28
C LYS A 118 11.06 10.66 -17.26
N LEU A 119 11.02 9.35 -17.51
CA LEU A 119 12.22 8.63 -17.90
C LEU A 119 12.55 9.08 -19.33
N THR A 120 13.65 9.80 -19.48
CA THR A 120 14.22 10.10 -20.79
C THR A 120 14.81 8.80 -21.38
N ASN A 121 15.10 8.77 -22.68
CA ASN A 121 15.72 7.59 -23.31
C ASN A 121 17.08 7.19 -22.69
N ILE A 122 17.70 8.08 -21.91
CA ILE A 122 18.95 7.85 -21.17
C ILE A 122 18.71 6.90 -19.98
N ASP A 123 17.57 7.02 -19.30
CA ASP A 123 17.26 6.24 -18.10
C ASP A 123 16.95 4.77 -18.41
N LYS A 124 16.43 4.49 -19.62
CA LYS A 124 16.27 3.13 -20.14
C LYS A 124 17.61 2.42 -20.36
N LYS A 125 18.64 3.17 -20.77
CA LYS A 125 19.99 2.63 -21.01
C LYS A 125 20.64 2.21 -19.69
N LEU A 126 20.39 2.94 -18.59
CA LEU A 126 20.90 2.63 -17.26
C LEU A 126 20.34 1.32 -16.67
N GLN A 127 19.13 0.91 -17.07
CA GLN A 127 18.52 -0.37 -16.65
C GLN A 127 19.20 -1.59 -17.29
N ILE A 128 19.88 -1.42 -18.43
CA ILE A 128 20.59 -2.51 -19.12
C ILE A 128 21.99 -2.71 -18.53
N VAL A 129 22.59 -1.68 -17.91
CA VAL A 129 23.97 -1.72 -17.38
C VAL A 129 24.06 -2.15 -15.91
N LYS A 130 22.93 -2.29 -15.21
CA LYS A 130 22.87 -2.71 -13.80
C LYS A 130 22.40 -4.16 -13.60
N SER A 131 22.24 -4.91 -14.69
CA SER A 131 21.93 -6.36 -14.70
C SER A 131 23.18 -7.19 -14.95
#